data_AF-A0A935RJ34-F1
#
_entry.id   AF-A0A935RJ34-F1
#
_cell.length_a   1.000
_cell.length_b   1.000
_cell.length_c   1.000
_cell.angle_alpha   90.00
_cell.angle_beta   90.00
_cell.angle_gamma   90.00
#
_symmetry.space_group_name_H-M   'P 1'
#
loop_
_entity.id
_entity.type
_entity.pdbx_description
1 polymer ?
#
loop_
_entity_poly.entity_id
_entity_poly.type
_entity_poly.pdbx_seq_one_letter_code
_entity_poly.pdbx_strand_id
1 'polypeptide(L)'
;MIGKEDNNEEVSFKVADRRKFNSDGSLRDGVTLDPPKPVVETPAPPAEQETSADPALGQYEDAYLDDEPALDDDGEIPGAKDPASFVNFLSTLATNAAAALGAMPHPVTGQRSLDLDSGKYWLDVLSMLRDKTKGNLHPKEDRLLEGLLADLRMQYVQIVRATEEKLKAQAAQKFSGADILGKK
;
A
#
# COMPACT_ATOMS: atom_id res chain seq x y z
N MET A 1 -53.58 18.31 -31.65
CA MET A 1 -53.26 16.91 -31.32
C MET A 1 -51.75 16.75 -31.30
N ILE A 2 -51.26 16.08 -30.28
CA ILE A 2 -49.87 15.69 -30.04
C ILE A 2 -49.48 14.54 -30.99
N GLY A 3 -48.22 14.49 -31.41
CA GLY A 3 -47.61 13.31 -32.04
C GLY A 3 -46.12 13.52 -32.31
N LYS A 4 -45.28 13.15 -31.34
CA LYS A 4 -43.85 12.86 -31.53
C LYS A 4 -43.72 11.69 -32.50
N GLU A 5 -42.66 11.64 -33.31
CA GLU A 5 -41.98 10.36 -33.59
C GLU A 5 -40.55 10.61 -34.08
N ASP A 6 -39.67 9.81 -33.50
CA ASP A 6 -38.24 10.00 -33.33
C ASP A 6 -37.42 9.74 -34.60
N ASN A 7 -36.41 10.56 -34.85
CA ASN A 7 -35.37 10.33 -35.85
C ASN A 7 -34.34 9.36 -35.26
N ASN A 8 -34.55 8.05 -35.43
CA ASN A 8 -33.60 7.02 -35.04
C ASN A 8 -32.61 6.75 -36.20
N GLU A 9 -31.53 7.52 -36.25
CA GLU A 9 -30.37 7.21 -37.09
C GLU A 9 -29.62 6.02 -36.46
N GLU A 10 -29.68 4.85 -37.10
CA GLU A 10 -28.86 3.69 -36.71
C GLU A 10 -27.37 4.02 -36.90
N VAL A 11 -26.68 4.28 -35.79
CA VAL A 11 -25.22 4.45 -35.80
C VAL A 11 -24.56 3.08 -36.02
N SER A 12 -24.02 2.84 -37.21
CA SER A 12 -23.26 1.62 -37.51
C SER A 12 -21.80 1.77 -37.06
N PHE A 13 -21.34 0.94 -36.11
CA PHE A 13 -19.95 0.92 -35.66
C PHE A 13 -19.20 -0.25 -36.31
N LYS A 14 -18.07 0.03 -36.97
CA LYS A 14 -17.14 -1.02 -37.44
C LYS A 14 -16.05 -1.23 -36.41
N VAL A 15 -16.12 -2.33 -35.67
CA VAL A 15 -15.09 -2.74 -34.72
C VAL A 15 -14.03 -3.56 -35.47
N ALA A 16 -12.89 -2.94 -35.78
CA ALA A 16 -11.76 -3.63 -36.39
C ALA A 16 -10.94 -4.35 -35.30
N ASP A 17 -11.10 -5.66 -35.18
CA ASP A 17 -10.30 -6.47 -34.25
C ASP A 17 -8.83 -6.57 -34.72
N ARG A 18 -7.90 -6.08 -33.88
CA ARG A 18 -6.45 -6.00 -34.14
C ARG A 18 -5.66 -7.18 -33.55
N ARG A 19 -6.31 -8.20 -32.99
CA ARG A 19 -5.62 -9.32 -32.35
C ARG A 19 -4.91 -10.22 -33.38
N LYS A 20 -3.82 -10.85 -32.91
CA LYS A 20 -2.97 -11.79 -33.68
C LYS A 20 -3.66 -13.14 -33.97
N PHE A 21 -4.79 -13.37 -33.31
CA PHE A 21 -5.60 -14.59 -33.37
C PHE A 21 -7.00 -14.22 -33.83
N ASN A 22 -7.63 -15.08 -34.62
CA ASN A 22 -9.04 -15.01 -34.94
C ASN A 22 -9.89 -15.40 -33.72
N SER A 23 -11.21 -15.15 -33.78
CA SER A 23 -12.14 -15.46 -32.70
C SER A 23 -12.30 -16.96 -32.42
N ASP A 24 -11.86 -17.82 -33.33
CA ASP A 24 -11.82 -19.27 -33.23
C ASP A 24 -10.47 -19.80 -32.65
N GLY A 25 -9.56 -18.90 -32.27
CA GLY A 25 -8.24 -19.24 -31.73
C GLY A 25 -7.18 -19.56 -32.79
N SER A 26 -7.52 -19.51 -34.08
CA SER A 26 -6.54 -19.71 -35.16
C SER A 26 -5.65 -18.48 -35.36
N LEU A 27 -4.39 -18.68 -35.79
CA LEU A 27 -3.49 -17.57 -36.15
C LEU A 27 -3.93 -16.94 -37.47
N ARG A 28 -3.86 -15.60 -37.56
CA ARG A 28 -4.11 -14.90 -38.83
C ARG A 28 -2.98 -15.14 -39.84
N ASP A 29 -3.36 -15.33 -41.10
CA ASP A 29 -2.43 -15.62 -42.20
C ASP A 29 -1.38 -14.50 -42.35
N GLY A 30 -0.10 -14.86 -42.36
CA GLY A 30 1.03 -13.94 -42.43
C GLY A 30 1.73 -13.58 -41.11
N VAL A 31 1.37 -14.19 -39.98
CA VAL A 31 2.10 -14.06 -38.70
C VAL A 31 3.02 -15.26 -38.49
N THR A 32 4.33 -15.10 -38.73
CA THR A 32 5.34 -16.09 -38.38
C THR A 32 5.69 -15.98 -36.90
N LEU A 33 5.55 -17.07 -36.14
CA LEU A 33 6.12 -17.21 -34.81
C LEU A 33 7.60 -17.56 -34.98
N ASP A 34 8.50 -16.68 -34.52
CA ASP A 34 9.92 -16.98 -34.53
C ASP A 34 10.21 -18.25 -33.71
N PRO A 35 11.01 -19.19 -34.23
CA PRO A 35 11.35 -20.39 -33.49
C PRO A 35 12.15 -20.02 -32.22
N PRO A 36 11.98 -20.79 -31.13
CA PRO A 36 12.71 -20.53 -29.89
C PRO A 36 14.22 -20.65 -30.16
N LYS A 37 14.97 -19.58 -29.85
CA LYS A 37 16.43 -19.60 -29.89
C LYS A 37 16.96 -20.67 -28.92
N PRO A 38 18.06 -21.38 -29.27
CA PRO A 38 18.63 -22.41 -28.42
C PRO A 38 19.03 -21.84 -27.06
N VAL A 39 18.67 -22.58 -26.02
CA VAL A 39 18.93 -22.28 -24.61
C VAL A 39 20.44 -22.19 -24.40
N VAL A 40 20.94 -20.97 -24.18
CA VAL A 40 22.23 -20.79 -23.52
C VAL A 40 21.95 -21.00 -22.03
N GLU A 41 22.61 -22.02 -21.45
CA GLU A 41 22.63 -22.25 -20.00
C GLU A 41 22.95 -20.94 -19.28
N THR A 42 21.90 -20.31 -18.75
CA THR A 42 22.01 -19.35 -17.67
C THR A 42 22.12 -20.22 -16.41
N PRO A 43 23.10 -20.00 -15.52
CA PRO A 43 23.24 -20.81 -14.32
C PRO A 43 21.91 -20.79 -13.57
N ALA A 44 21.52 -21.97 -13.08
CA ALA A 44 20.27 -22.21 -12.39
C ALA A 44 19.90 -21.04 -11.45
N PRO A 45 18.65 -20.56 -11.45
CA PRO A 45 18.20 -19.75 -10.33
C PRO A 45 18.50 -20.56 -9.06
N PRO A 46 19.18 -19.97 -8.05
CA PRO A 46 19.22 -20.59 -6.74
C PRO A 46 17.78 -20.88 -6.35
N ALA A 47 17.59 -22.09 -5.84
CA ALA A 47 16.36 -22.62 -5.27
C ALA A 47 15.43 -21.53 -4.73
N GLU A 48 14.14 -21.70 -5.03
CA GLU A 48 13.00 -21.23 -4.24
C GLU A 48 13.43 -20.65 -2.90
N GLN A 49 13.74 -19.35 -2.89
CA GLN A 49 13.71 -18.60 -1.67
C GLN A 49 12.23 -18.40 -1.44
N GLU A 50 11.67 -19.27 -0.61
CA GLU A 50 10.60 -18.92 0.32
C GLU A 50 10.71 -17.42 0.56
N THR A 51 9.69 -16.67 0.13
CA THR A 51 9.53 -15.29 0.55
C THR A 51 9.50 -15.36 2.07
N SER A 52 10.66 -15.19 2.70
CA SER A 52 10.79 -15.06 4.13
C SER A 52 9.86 -13.91 4.45
N ALA A 53 8.76 -14.26 5.09
CA ALA A 53 7.79 -13.35 5.63
C ALA A 53 8.56 -12.15 6.18
N ASP A 54 8.33 -10.99 5.57
CA ASP A 54 8.80 -9.74 6.11
C ASP A 54 8.32 -9.72 7.57
N PRO A 55 9.21 -9.69 8.58
CA PRO A 55 8.81 -9.77 9.97
C PRO A 55 7.93 -8.58 10.41
N ALA A 56 7.77 -7.57 9.54
CA ALA A 56 6.76 -6.54 9.74
C ALA A 56 5.33 -7.11 9.63
N LEU A 57 5.06 -8.03 8.70
CA LEU A 57 3.70 -8.54 8.42
C LEU A 57 3.01 -9.24 9.60
N GLY A 58 3.80 -9.90 10.46
CA GLY A 58 3.27 -10.55 11.66
C GLY A 58 3.04 -9.60 12.84
N GLN A 59 3.70 -8.42 12.90
CA GLN A 59 3.64 -7.58 14.11
C GLN A 59 2.26 -6.97 14.35
N TYR A 60 1.52 -6.64 13.29
CA TYR A 60 0.19 -6.03 13.42
C TYR A 60 -0.94 -7.06 13.38
N GLU A 61 -0.65 -8.30 13.01
CA GLU A 61 -1.60 -9.41 13.13
C GLU A 61 -1.62 -9.95 14.57
N ASP A 62 -0.46 -10.23 15.18
CA ASP A 62 -0.41 -10.79 16.54
C ASP A 62 -0.71 -9.75 17.63
N ALA A 63 -0.23 -8.51 17.50
CA ALA A 63 -0.31 -7.51 18.59
C ALA A 63 -1.73 -7.05 18.93
N TYR A 64 -2.72 -7.33 18.08
CA TYR A 64 -4.10 -6.86 18.23
C TYR A 64 -5.13 -7.99 18.35
N LEU A 65 -4.69 -9.25 18.22
CA LEU A 65 -5.57 -10.41 18.30
C LEU A 65 -5.47 -11.17 19.64
N ASP A 66 -4.42 -10.95 20.43
CA ASP A 66 -4.06 -11.88 21.52
C ASP A 66 -4.20 -11.37 22.97
N ASP A 67 -4.49 -10.08 23.21
CA ASP A 67 -4.48 -9.50 24.58
C ASP A 67 -5.82 -8.82 24.97
N GLU A 68 -6.72 -9.58 25.63
CA GLU A 68 -7.71 -9.19 26.69
C GLU A 68 -8.91 -10.17 26.75
N PRO A 69 -9.52 -10.39 27.94
CA PRO A 69 -10.24 -11.61 28.27
C PRO A 69 -11.60 -11.70 27.57
N ALA A 70 -11.82 -12.86 26.94
CA ALA A 70 -13.09 -13.50 26.62
C ALA A 70 -14.34 -12.60 26.76
N LEU A 71 -14.57 -11.76 25.75
CA LEU A 71 -15.94 -11.52 25.31
C LEU A 71 -16.26 -12.67 24.35
N ASP A 72 -17.13 -13.56 24.83
CA ASP A 72 -17.67 -14.70 24.10
C ASP A 72 -18.30 -14.24 22.77
N ASP A 73 -17.48 -14.19 21.73
CA ASP A 73 -17.91 -14.21 20.34
C ASP A 73 -16.84 -14.99 19.57
N ASP A 74 -17.06 -16.29 19.51
CA ASP A 74 -16.36 -17.33 18.77
C ASP A 74 -16.50 -17.15 17.23
N GLY A 75 -16.58 -15.90 16.76
CA GLY A 75 -16.45 -15.55 15.36
C GLY A 75 -14.98 -15.52 14.97
N GLU A 76 -14.52 -16.56 14.28
CA GLU A 76 -13.37 -16.44 13.37
C GLU A 76 -13.63 -15.26 12.43
N ILE A 77 -12.69 -14.33 12.29
CA ILE A 77 -12.88 -13.17 11.40
C ILE A 77 -13.20 -13.71 10.00
N PRO A 78 -14.32 -13.33 9.37
CA PRO A 78 -14.69 -13.86 8.07
C PRO A 78 -13.57 -13.66 7.06
N GLY A 79 -13.04 -14.75 6.51
CA GLY A 79 -11.96 -14.69 5.54
C GLY A 79 -10.58 -14.32 6.10
N ALA A 80 -10.34 -14.43 7.41
CA ALA A 80 -9.02 -14.14 8.02
C ALA A 80 -7.85 -14.87 7.32
N LYS A 81 -8.09 -16.10 6.88
CA LYS A 81 -7.12 -16.96 6.18
C LYS A 81 -7.00 -16.67 4.69
N ASP A 82 -7.85 -15.80 4.15
CA ASP A 82 -7.76 -15.37 2.76
C ASP A 82 -6.58 -14.39 2.64
N PRO A 83 -5.62 -14.61 1.72
CA PRO A 83 -4.58 -13.62 1.44
C PRO A 83 -5.14 -12.23 1.12
N ALA A 84 -6.35 -12.14 0.59
CA ALA A 84 -7.07 -10.89 0.28
C ALA A 84 -8.05 -10.45 1.39
N SER A 85 -7.83 -10.85 2.64
CA SER A 85 -8.66 -10.44 3.78
C SER A 85 -8.60 -8.93 4.06
N PHE A 86 -9.65 -8.40 4.70
CA PHE A 86 -9.66 -7.00 5.14
C PHE A 86 -8.55 -6.71 6.16
N VAL A 87 -8.26 -7.67 7.04
CA VAL A 87 -7.15 -7.61 8.00
C VAL A 87 -5.81 -7.44 7.27
N ASN A 88 -5.52 -8.29 6.28
CA ASN A 88 -4.29 -8.20 5.49
C ASN A 88 -4.18 -6.88 4.72
N PHE A 89 -5.32 -6.36 4.23
CA PHE A 89 -5.37 -5.06 3.59
C PHE A 89 -5.00 -3.93 4.57
N LEU A 90 -5.58 -3.92 5.78
CA LEU A 90 -5.24 -2.95 6.82
C LEU A 90 -3.77 -3.04 7.23
N SER A 91 -3.26 -4.26 7.43
CA SER A 91 -1.85 -4.55 7.70
C SER A 91 -0.91 -3.99 6.63
N THR A 92 -1.27 -4.15 5.35
CA THR A 92 -0.50 -3.59 4.22
C THR A 92 -0.47 -2.05 4.27
N LEU A 93 -1.62 -1.41 4.54
CA LEU A 93 -1.69 0.05 4.68
C LEU A 93 -0.87 0.57 5.87
N ALA A 94 -0.93 -0.14 7.01
CA ALA A 94 -0.16 0.20 8.20
C ALA A 94 1.36 0.10 7.94
N THR A 95 1.79 -0.92 7.18
CA THR A 95 3.20 -1.07 6.75
C THR A 95 3.65 0.10 5.92
N ASN A 96 2.84 0.53 4.94
CA ASN A 96 3.17 1.67 4.09
C ASN A 96 3.26 2.97 4.92
N ALA A 97 2.37 3.15 5.91
CA ALA A 97 2.43 4.27 6.84
C ALA A 97 3.71 4.25 7.68
N ALA A 98 4.05 3.10 8.28
CA ALA A 98 5.25 2.91 9.09
C ALA A 98 6.53 3.12 8.27
N ALA A 99 6.57 2.61 7.03
CA ALA A 99 7.68 2.82 6.11
C ALA A 99 7.85 4.31 5.76
N ALA A 100 6.77 5.03 5.47
CA ALA A 100 6.80 6.48 5.23
C ALA A 100 7.28 7.27 6.46
N LEU A 101 6.93 6.81 7.67
CA LEU A 101 7.41 7.36 8.93
C LEU A 101 8.87 7.01 9.26
N GLY A 102 9.57 6.30 8.37
CA GLY A 102 10.97 5.93 8.56
C GLY A 102 11.18 4.87 9.64
N ALA A 103 10.13 4.13 10.02
CA ALA A 103 10.22 2.99 10.92
C ALA A 103 10.96 1.79 10.26
N MET A 104 10.93 1.73 8.92
CA MET A 104 11.57 0.67 8.14
C MET A 104 12.70 1.24 7.26
N PRO A 105 13.92 0.65 7.29
CA PRO A 105 14.98 1.01 6.37
C PRO A 105 14.66 0.51 4.95
N HIS A 106 14.89 1.34 3.93
CA HIS A 106 14.69 0.92 2.54
C HIS A 106 15.65 -0.25 2.19
N PRO A 107 15.17 -1.40 1.69
CA PRO A 107 15.97 -2.62 1.55
C PRO A 107 17.14 -2.47 0.56
N VAL A 108 16.98 -1.62 -0.46
CA VAL A 108 18.01 -1.39 -1.49
C VAL A 108 19.03 -0.32 -1.10
N THR A 109 18.62 0.76 -0.42
CA THR A 109 19.51 1.91 -0.16
C THR A 109 20.02 1.95 1.28
N GLY A 110 19.42 1.18 2.19
CA GLY A 110 19.68 1.23 3.63
C GLY A 110 19.30 2.57 4.28
N GLN A 111 18.75 3.52 3.51
CA GLN A 111 18.38 4.84 4.00
C GLN A 111 16.97 4.82 4.55
N ARG A 112 16.79 5.42 5.72
CA ARG A 112 15.48 5.72 6.28
C ARG A 112 14.98 7.00 5.63
N SER A 113 14.12 6.88 4.61
CA SER A 113 13.42 8.02 4.04
C SER A 113 12.25 8.38 4.94
N LEU A 114 12.38 9.47 5.69
CA LEU A 114 11.27 10.02 6.45
C LEU A 114 10.46 10.95 5.54
N ASP A 115 9.23 10.56 5.25
CA ASP A 115 8.25 11.35 4.50
C ASP A 115 6.98 11.53 5.33
N LEU A 116 6.90 12.69 5.99
CA LEU A 116 5.76 13.06 6.82
C LEU A 116 4.48 13.29 6.00
N ASP A 117 4.60 13.70 4.74
CA ASP A 117 3.43 13.93 3.89
C ASP A 117 2.81 12.59 3.48
N SER A 118 3.64 11.63 3.07
CA SER A 118 3.21 10.26 2.80
C SER A 118 2.65 9.57 4.06
N GLY A 119 3.31 9.75 5.22
CA GLY A 119 2.82 9.19 6.49
C GLY A 119 1.44 9.73 6.86
N LYS A 120 1.22 11.04 6.66
CA LYS A 120 -0.09 11.67 6.87
C LYS A 120 -1.14 11.15 5.89
N TYR A 121 -0.79 11.01 4.61
CA TYR A 121 -1.69 10.48 3.60
C TYR A 121 -2.22 9.09 3.99
N TRP A 122 -1.35 8.18 4.42
CA TRP A 122 -1.79 6.83 4.85
C TRP A 122 -2.67 6.86 6.11
N LEU A 123 -2.37 7.74 7.07
CA LEU A 123 -3.25 7.98 8.23
C LEU A 123 -4.63 8.51 7.83
N ASP A 124 -4.69 9.39 6.85
CA ASP A 124 -5.94 9.93 6.32
C ASP A 124 -6.73 8.84 5.58
N VAL A 125 -6.06 7.96 4.83
CA VAL A 125 -6.69 6.78 4.19
C VAL A 125 -7.29 5.84 5.22
N LEU A 126 -6.55 5.47 6.27
CA LEU A 126 -7.06 4.61 7.35
C LEU A 126 -8.22 5.28 8.11
N SER A 127 -8.14 6.60 8.33
CA SER A 127 -9.21 7.36 8.97
C SER A 127 -10.47 7.40 8.12
N MET A 128 -10.32 7.60 6.81
CA MET A 128 -11.42 7.54 5.84
C MET A 128 -12.04 6.15 5.80
N LEU A 129 -11.24 5.08 5.82
CA LEU A 129 -11.74 3.70 5.83
C LEU A 129 -12.62 3.46 7.05
N ARG A 130 -12.15 3.78 8.26
CA ARG A 130 -12.94 3.68 9.49
C ARG A 130 -14.30 4.35 9.36
N ASP A 131 -14.33 5.56 8.82
CA ASP A 131 -15.57 6.33 8.69
C ASP A 131 -16.51 5.73 7.63
N LYS A 132 -15.96 5.15 6.56
CA LYS A 132 -16.73 4.53 5.47
C LYS A 132 -17.19 3.10 5.77
N THR A 133 -16.47 2.36 6.60
CA THR A 133 -16.78 0.97 6.96
C THR A 133 -17.56 0.84 8.27
N LYS A 134 -17.78 1.95 9.00
CA LYS A 134 -18.52 1.97 10.26
C LYS A 134 -19.87 1.24 10.16
N GLY A 135 -20.09 0.30 11.08
CA GLY A 135 -21.30 -0.52 11.14
C GLY A 135 -21.29 -1.74 10.20
N ASN A 136 -20.25 -1.92 9.38
CA ASN A 136 -20.06 -3.10 8.54
C ASN A 136 -18.86 -3.97 8.96
N LEU A 137 -18.11 -3.55 9.99
CA LEU A 137 -16.94 -4.27 10.48
C LEU A 137 -17.31 -5.32 11.52
N HIS A 138 -16.62 -6.46 11.48
CA HIS A 138 -16.61 -7.41 12.58
C HIS A 138 -15.96 -6.78 13.83
N PRO A 139 -16.39 -7.10 15.06
CA PRO A 139 -15.82 -6.49 16.28
C PRO A 139 -14.30 -6.55 16.38
N LYS A 140 -13.68 -7.63 15.90
CA LYS A 140 -12.21 -7.78 15.85
C LYS A 140 -11.56 -6.86 14.81
N GLU A 141 -12.18 -6.68 13.65
CA GLU A 141 -11.68 -5.77 12.60
C GLU A 141 -11.77 -4.31 13.02
N ASP A 142 -12.85 -3.95 13.72
CA ASP A 142 -13.06 -2.60 14.26
C ASP A 142 -11.97 -2.26 15.29
N ARG A 143 -11.72 -3.16 16.24
CA ARG A 143 -10.63 -3.02 17.23
C ARG A 143 -9.26 -2.92 16.59
N LEU A 144 -8.97 -3.77 15.61
CA LEU A 144 -7.71 -3.72 14.86
C LEU A 144 -7.53 -2.35 14.20
N LEU A 145 -8.54 -1.86 13.48
CA LEU A 145 -8.47 -0.58 12.79
C LEU A 145 -8.30 0.59 13.76
N GLU A 146 -9.00 0.57 14.90
CA GLU A 146 -8.85 1.58 15.96
C GLU A 146 -7.44 1.56 16.56
N GLY A 147 -6.91 0.37 16.84
CA GLY A 147 -5.55 0.17 17.35
C GLY A 147 -4.49 0.70 16.40
N LEU A 148 -4.52 0.27 15.13
CA LEU A 148 -3.60 0.74 14.09
C LEU A 148 -3.62 2.27 13.95
N LEU A 149 -4.81 2.88 13.99
CA LEU A 149 -4.95 4.33 13.94
C LEU A 149 -4.37 5.03 15.17
N ALA A 150 -4.53 4.47 16.37
CA ALA A 150 -3.98 5.04 17.59
C ALA A 150 -2.45 5.02 17.56
N ASP A 151 -1.86 3.87 17.23
CA ASP A 151 -0.40 3.70 17.19
C ASP A 151 0.25 4.58 16.15
N LEU A 152 -0.25 4.57 14.90
CA LEU A 152 0.32 5.36 13.82
C LEU A 152 0.20 6.87 14.10
N ARG A 153 -0.89 7.32 14.72
CA ARG A 153 -1.03 8.74 15.12
C ARG A 153 -0.02 9.12 16.19
N MET A 154 0.19 8.26 17.18
CA MET A 154 1.19 8.50 18.22
C MET A 154 2.60 8.56 17.64
N GLN A 155 2.95 7.60 16.78
CA GLN A 155 4.24 7.60 16.06
C GLN A 155 4.41 8.86 15.22
N TYR A 156 3.41 9.24 14.43
CA TYR A 156 3.42 10.45 13.61
C TYR A 156 3.72 11.70 14.46
N VAL A 157 2.98 11.90 15.56
CA VAL A 157 3.17 13.07 16.43
C VAL A 157 4.55 13.10 17.07
N GLN A 158 5.07 11.96 17.52
CA GLN A 158 6.42 11.87 18.06
C GLN A 158 7.47 12.26 17.03
N ILE A 159 7.34 11.76 15.80
CA ILE A 159 8.29 12.03 14.72
C ILE A 159 8.22 13.50 14.30
N VAL A 160 7.02 14.08 14.15
CA VAL A 160 6.85 15.51 13.83
C VAL A 160 7.52 16.40 14.88
N ARG A 161 7.34 16.11 16.17
CA ARG A 161 8.02 16.87 17.23
C ARG A 161 9.53 16.75 17.15
N ALA A 162 10.03 15.53 16.93
CA ALA A 162 11.47 15.28 16.81
C ALA A 162 12.10 15.94 15.57
N THR A 163 11.40 16.00 14.44
CA THR A 163 11.88 16.69 13.23
C THR A 163 11.89 18.20 13.42
N GLU A 164 10.85 18.77 14.03
CA GLU A 164 10.79 20.19 14.35
C GLU A 164 11.93 20.63 15.28
N GLU A 165 12.20 19.86 16.33
CA GLU A 165 13.31 20.14 17.25
C GLU A 165 14.67 20.09 16.55
N LYS A 166 14.89 19.07 15.69
CA LYS A 166 16.11 18.96 14.88
C LYS A 166 16.28 20.15 13.93
N LEU A 167 15.21 20.59 13.27
CA LEU A 167 15.22 21.75 12.37
C LEU A 167 15.55 23.05 13.13
N LYS A 168 14.95 23.26 14.31
CA LYS A 168 15.24 24.42 15.18
C LYS A 168 16.69 24.43 15.65
N ALA A 169 17.21 23.28 16.08
CA ALA A 169 18.61 23.14 16.49
C ALA A 169 19.59 23.43 15.34
N GLN A 170 19.30 22.93 14.14
CA GLN A 170 20.12 23.21 12.95
C GLN A 170 20.08 24.68 12.55
N ALA A 171 18.92 25.34 12.62
CA ALA A 171 18.81 26.77 12.36
C ALA A 171 19.66 27.58 13.36
N ALA A 172 19.56 27.29 14.66
CA ALA A 172 20.36 27.97 15.68
C ALA A 172 21.88 27.79 15.49
N GLN A 173 22.32 26.62 15.03
CA GLN A 173 23.74 26.36 14.72
C GLN A 173 24.22 27.10 13.46
N LYS A 174 23.39 27.21 12.42
CA LYS A 174 23.70 27.93 11.17
C LYS A 174 23.80 29.45 11.34
N PHE A 175 23.33 30.00 12.47
CA PHE A 175 23.51 31.42 12.83
C PHE A 175 24.56 31.65 13.94
N SER A 176 25.40 30.64 14.24
CA SER A 176 26.47 30.76 15.23
C SER A 176 27.50 31.82 14.83
N GLY A 177 27.96 32.63 15.79
CA GLY A 177 28.72 33.87 15.62
C GLY A 177 30.05 33.81 14.87
N ALA A 178 30.47 32.66 14.35
CA ALA A 178 31.59 32.53 13.42
C ALA A 178 31.33 33.21 12.07
N ASP A 179 30.07 33.31 11.63
CA ASP A 179 29.71 34.02 10.37
C ASP A 179 29.47 35.54 10.57
N ILE A 180 29.23 35.99 11.81
CA ILE A 180 28.98 37.41 12.11
C ILE A 180 30.30 38.18 12.28
N LEU A 181 31.35 37.53 12.78
CA LEU A 181 32.66 38.14 12.96
C LEU A 181 33.54 37.87 11.73
N GLY A 182 33.24 38.56 10.62
CA GLY A 182 34.03 38.51 9.39
C GLY A 182 35.54 38.55 9.70
N LYS A 183 36.23 37.43 9.45
CA LYS A 183 37.68 37.33 9.60
C LYS A 183 38.33 38.42 8.75
N LYS A 184 38.90 39.41 9.43
CA LYS A 184 39.88 40.36 8.87
C LYS A 184 41.15 39.62 8.45
#